data_AF-A0A7Y3MLC0-F1
#
_entry.id   AF-A0A7Y3MLC0-F1
#
_cell.length_a   1.000
_cell.length_b   1.000
_cell.length_c   1.000
_cell.angle_alpha   90.00
_cell.angle_beta   90.00
_cell.angle_gamma   90.00
#
_symmetry.space_group_name_H-M   'P 1'
#
loop_
_entity.id
_entity.type
_entity.pdbx_description
1 polymer ?
#
loop_
_entity_poly.entity_id
_entity_poly.type
_entity_poly.pdbx_seq_one_letter_code
_entity_poly.pdbx_strand_id
1 'polypeptide(L)'
;VEQCKGSNNGSFSAPSENIISDLYPNPTSDIITVLFQCMSENEMVRVTVLDVVGKSVLRQNLICSQGKNELNLNVESLPTGLYLLKVQIGAQTELKRLILN
;
A
#
# COMPACT_ATOMS: atom_id res chain seq x y z
N VAL A 1 -29.16 36.57 19.94
CA VAL A 1 -28.29 36.21 21.09
C VAL A 1 -28.64 34.77 21.44
N GLU A 2 -27.73 33.79 21.52
CA GLU A 2 -26.26 33.75 21.47
C GLU A 2 -25.73 32.46 20.80
N GLN A 3 -24.41 32.35 20.62
CA GLN A 3 -23.68 31.25 19.96
C GLN A 3 -23.09 30.23 20.96
N CYS A 4 -22.29 29.28 20.41
CA CYS A 4 -21.51 28.18 21.02
C CYS A 4 -22.27 26.84 21.13
N LYS A 5 -21.65 25.65 20.97
CA LYS A 5 -20.33 25.18 20.47
C LYS A 5 -20.55 23.72 19.98
N GLY A 6 -19.67 22.96 19.31
CA GLY A 6 -18.24 23.02 18.98
C GLY A 6 -17.81 21.64 18.43
N SER A 7 -16.65 21.54 17.78
CA SER A 7 -16.15 20.36 17.05
C SER A 7 -16.15 19.03 17.83
N ASN A 8 -16.45 17.92 17.14
CA ASN A 8 -16.01 16.57 17.49
C ASN A 8 -15.44 15.87 16.24
N ASN A 9 -14.32 16.38 15.71
CA ASN A 9 -13.48 15.59 14.80
C ASN A 9 -12.91 14.40 15.59
N GLY A 10 -13.61 13.27 15.54
CA GLY A 10 -13.13 11.99 16.03
C GLY A 10 -11.98 11.51 15.15
N SER A 11 -10.78 12.00 15.42
CA SER A 11 -9.53 11.46 14.88
C SER A 11 -9.32 10.05 15.44
N PHE A 12 -10.01 9.08 14.85
CA PHE A 12 -9.80 7.66 15.13
C PHE A 12 -8.52 7.19 14.43
N SER A 13 -7.38 7.74 14.88
CA SER A 13 -6.07 7.16 14.61
C SER A 13 -5.97 5.89 15.44
N ALA A 14 -6.62 4.83 14.96
CA ALA A 14 -6.22 3.49 15.32
C ALA A 14 -4.70 3.38 15.10
N PRO A 15 -3.93 2.78 16.01
CA PRO A 15 -2.56 2.40 15.72
C PRO A 15 -2.61 1.25 14.71
N SER A 16 -2.86 1.58 13.44
CA SER A 16 -2.64 0.66 12.35
C SER A 16 -1.14 0.43 12.30
N GLU A 17 -0.72 -0.78 12.63
CA GLU A 17 0.56 -1.32 12.20
C GLU A 17 0.57 -1.19 10.67
N ASN A 18 1.18 -0.12 10.16
CA ASN A 18 1.29 0.11 8.73
C ASN A 18 2.32 -0.91 8.24
N ILE A 19 1.83 -1.92 7.53
CA ILE A 19 2.63 -2.90 6.81
C ILE A 19 3.52 -2.14 5.81
N ILE A 20 2.95 -1.17 5.09
CA ILE A 20 3.64 -0.39 4.07
C ILE A 20 4.17 0.90 4.71
N SER A 21 5.48 0.94 4.91
CA SER A 21 6.20 2.10 5.45
C SER A 21 6.24 3.25 4.45
N ASP A 22 6.63 2.97 3.21
CA ASP A 22 6.78 3.99 2.15
C ASP A 22 6.65 3.36 0.76
N LEU A 23 6.47 4.19 -0.26
CA LEU A 23 6.23 3.78 -1.64
C LEU A 23 6.69 4.89 -2.60
N TYR A 24 7.80 4.65 -3.31
CA TYR A 24 8.48 5.66 -4.13
C TYR A 24 9.10 5.08 -5.42
N PRO A 25 9.24 5.88 -6.50
CA PRO A 25 8.59 7.16 -6.69
C PRO A 25 7.07 7.00 -6.89
N ASN A 26 6.30 7.99 -6.49
CA ASN A 26 4.85 8.06 -6.71
C ASN A 26 4.45 9.53 -6.91
N PRO A 27 4.10 9.96 -8.14
CA PRO A 27 3.90 9.14 -9.34
C PRO A 27 5.16 8.48 -9.93
N THR A 28 4.97 7.45 -10.77
CA THR A 28 6.04 6.78 -11.55
C THR A 28 5.51 6.31 -12.91
N SER A 29 6.38 5.87 -13.82
CA SER A 29 5.99 5.26 -15.10
C SER A 29 6.54 3.84 -15.27
N ASP A 30 7.75 3.55 -14.75
CA ASP A 30 8.48 2.31 -15.08
C ASP A 30 8.57 1.33 -13.91
N ILE A 31 9.17 1.77 -12.79
CA ILE A 31 9.44 0.94 -11.62
C ILE A 31 8.98 1.68 -10.36
N ILE A 32 8.42 0.93 -9.41
CA ILE A 32 8.14 1.43 -8.06
C ILE A 32 8.75 0.54 -7.00
N THR A 33 9.31 1.19 -5.99
CA THR A 33 9.85 0.59 -4.78
C THR A 33 8.82 0.66 -3.67
N VAL A 34 8.46 -0.49 -3.11
CA VAL A 34 7.56 -0.62 -1.96
C VAL A 34 8.37 -1.01 -0.75
N LEU A 35 8.41 -0.14 0.26
CA LEU A 35 8.98 -0.45 1.57
C LEU A 35 7.88 -0.97 2.49
N PHE A 36 8.06 -2.19 3.01
CA PHE A 36 7.11 -2.80 3.91
C PHE A 36 7.82 -3.54 5.06
N GLN A 37 7.09 -3.81 6.14
CA GLN A 37 7.60 -4.45 7.33
C GLN A 37 6.87 -5.77 7.59
N CYS A 38 7.64 -6.83 7.84
CA CYS A 38 7.15 -8.14 8.25
C CYS A 38 7.41 -8.37 9.73
N MET A 39 6.49 -9.05 10.41
CA MET A 39 6.53 -9.24 11.86
C MET A 39 7.35 -10.48 12.23
N SER A 40 7.34 -11.48 11.35
CA SER A 40 8.07 -12.74 11.50
C SER A 40 8.95 -13.02 10.29
N GLU A 41 9.92 -13.91 10.45
CA GLU A 41 10.72 -14.42 9.34
C GLU A 41 9.92 -15.45 8.52
N ASN A 42 10.18 -15.52 7.22
CA ASN A 42 9.53 -16.43 6.27
C ASN A 42 8.00 -16.21 6.09
N GLU A 43 7.49 -15.01 6.36
CA GLU A 43 6.09 -14.66 6.08
C GLU A 43 5.83 -14.57 4.57
N MET A 44 4.73 -15.18 4.12
CA MET A 44 4.30 -15.07 2.72
C MET A 44 3.60 -13.72 2.50
N VAL A 45 4.22 -12.90 1.67
CA VAL A 45 3.69 -11.61 1.22
C VAL A 45 3.08 -11.76 -0.15
N ARG A 46 1.82 -11.33 -0.29
CA ARG A 46 1.15 -11.18 -1.58
C ARG A 46 0.97 -9.72 -1.88
N VAL A 47 1.66 -9.26 -2.91
CA VAL A 47 1.49 -7.92 -3.48
C VAL A 47 0.61 -8.01 -4.72
N THR A 48 -0.35 -7.11 -4.85
CA THR A 48 -1.31 -7.09 -5.96
C THR A 48 -1.62 -5.66 -6.35
N VAL A 49 -1.39 -5.30 -7.61
CA VAL A 49 -1.83 -4.01 -8.16
C VAL A 49 -3.24 -4.20 -8.70
N LEU A 50 -4.15 -3.32 -8.27
CA LEU A 50 -5.57 -3.31 -8.64
C LEU A 50 -5.87 -2.03 -9.43
N ASP A 51 -6.62 -2.15 -10.51
CA ASP A 51 -7.25 -1.05 -11.26
C ASP A 51 -8.34 -0.36 -10.40
N VAL A 52 -8.85 0.81 -10.80
CA VAL A 52 -9.95 1.52 -10.12
C VAL A 52 -11.23 0.70 -10.02
N VAL A 53 -11.42 -0.27 -10.92
CA VAL A 53 -12.55 -1.22 -10.94
C VAL A 53 -12.28 -2.45 -10.04
N GLY A 54 -11.16 -2.49 -9.33
CA GLY A 54 -10.77 -3.60 -8.45
C GLY A 54 -10.21 -4.84 -9.17
N LYS A 55 -9.99 -4.76 -10.50
CA LYS A 55 -9.37 -5.83 -11.29
C LYS A 55 -7.88 -5.93 -10.97
N SER A 56 -7.38 -7.11 -10.60
CA SER A 56 -5.93 -7.32 -10.43
C SER A 56 -5.22 -7.31 -11.78
N VAL A 57 -4.35 -6.32 -11.99
CA VAL A 57 -3.53 -6.16 -13.20
C VAL A 57 -2.14 -6.77 -13.04
N LEU A 58 -1.60 -6.77 -11.82
CA LEU A 58 -0.31 -7.40 -11.49
C LEU A 58 -0.42 -8.12 -10.15
N ARG A 59 0.26 -9.27 -10.01
CA ARG A 59 0.37 -9.99 -8.73
C ARG A 59 1.77 -10.58 -8.59
N GLN A 60 2.38 -10.37 -7.43
CA GLN A 60 3.64 -10.98 -7.06
C GLN A 60 3.49 -11.59 -5.66
N ASN A 61 4.00 -12.81 -5.48
CA ASN A 61 4.12 -13.41 -4.16
C ASN A 61 5.61 -13.56 -3.86
N LEU A 62 6.01 -13.23 -2.63
CA LEU A 62 7.37 -13.41 -2.15
C LEU A 62 7.35 -13.88 -0.69
N ILE A 63 8.51 -14.30 -0.20
CA ILE A 63 8.74 -14.59 1.21
C ILE A 63 9.61 -13.45 1.73
N CYS A 64 9.24 -12.84 2.85
CA CYS A 64 9.99 -11.75 3.47
C CYS A 64 10.78 -12.20 4.71
N SER A 65 11.82 -11.44 5.02
CA SER A 65 12.56 -11.55 6.28
C SER A 65 11.89 -10.70 7.37
N GLN A 66 12.14 -11.01 8.64
CA GLN A 66 11.63 -10.18 9.74
C GLN A 66 12.18 -8.74 9.64
N GLY A 67 11.33 -7.74 9.90
CA GLY A 67 11.70 -6.33 9.83
C GLY A 67 11.45 -5.70 8.46
N LYS A 68 12.29 -4.75 8.06
CA LYS A 68 12.10 -3.95 6.84
C LYS A 68 12.52 -4.73 5.59
N ASN A 69 11.67 -4.71 4.59
CA ASN A 69 11.87 -5.33 3.29
C ASN A 69 11.58 -4.30 2.18
N GLU A 70 12.23 -4.50 1.04
CA GLU A 70 12.02 -3.72 -0.18
C GLU A 70 11.53 -4.66 -1.29
N LEU A 71 10.54 -4.21 -2.08
CA LEU A 71 10.13 -4.87 -3.31
C LEU A 71 10.07 -3.85 -4.45
N ASN A 72 10.81 -4.10 -5.53
CA ASN A 72 10.71 -3.35 -6.77
C ASN A 72 9.69 -4.03 -7.70
N LEU A 73 8.66 -3.29 -8.10
CA LEU A 73 7.61 -3.71 -9.04
C LEU A 73 7.82 -2.98 -10.37
N ASN A 74 7.92 -3.72 -11.47
CA ASN A 74 7.82 -3.13 -12.80
C ASN A 74 6.34 -2.86 -13.11
N VAL A 75 6.03 -1.61 -13.47
CA VAL A 75 4.71 -1.09 -13.84
C VAL A 75 4.69 -0.47 -15.24
N GLU A 76 5.81 -0.49 -15.97
CA GLU A 76 6.01 0.02 -17.34
C GLU A 76 4.99 -0.51 -18.36
N SER A 77 4.51 -1.74 -18.14
CA SER A 77 3.49 -2.38 -19.00
C SER A 77 2.05 -1.99 -18.66
N LEU A 78 1.82 -1.15 -17.64
CA LEU A 78 0.49 -0.71 -17.23
C LEU A 78 0.20 0.68 -17.82
N PRO A 79 -1.03 0.96 -18.28
CA PRO A 79 -1.38 2.29 -18.77
C PRO A 79 -1.39 3.31 -17.64
N THR A 80 -1.25 4.57 -18.01
CA THR A 80 -1.18 5.70 -17.09
C THR A 80 -2.55 5.91 -16.42
N GLY A 81 -2.57 6.23 -15.13
CA GLY A 81 -3.82 6.28 -14.36
C GLY A 81 -3.69 6.01 -12.86
N LEU A 82 -4.84 5.76 -12.24
CA LEU A 82 -4.98 5.55 -10.80
C LEU A 82 -5.04 4.05 -10.47
N TYR A 83 -4.19 3.60 -9.57
CA TYR A 83 -4.12 2.21 -9.12
C TYR A 83 -4.14 2.11 -7.59
N LEU A 84 -4.52 0.93 -7.10
CA LEU A 84 -4.43 0.57 -5.68
C LEU A 84 -3.42 -0.57 -5.53
N LEU A 85 -2.33 -0.31 -4.82
CA LEU A 85 -1.41 -1.36 -4.38
C LEU A 85 -1.99 -2.02 -3.13
N LYS A 86 -2.23 -3.33 -3.21
CA LYS A 86 -2.60 -4.18 -2.08
C LYS A 86 -1.39 -5.00 -1.63
N VAL A 87 -1.00 -4.88 -0.37
CA VAL A 87 -0.02 -5.77 0.28
C VAL A 87 -0.75 -6.59 1.33
N GLN A 88 -0.65 -7.91 1.26
CA GLN A 88 -1.25 -8.84 2.20
C GLN A 88 -0.16 -9.72 2.82
N ILE A 89 -0.12 -9.79 4.16
CA ILE A 89 0.82 -10.60 4.94
C ILE A 89 0.01 -11.36 5.99
N GLY A 90 -0.17 -12.66 5.77
CA GLY A 90 -1.09 -13.47 6.58
C GLY A 90 -2.51 -12.90 6.59
N ALA A 91 -2.99 -12.53 7.78
CA ALA A 91 -4.28 -11.88 8.00
C ALA A 91 -4.26 -10.37 7.75
N GLN A 92 -3.11 -9.72 7.86
CA GLN A 92 -2.98 -8.27 7.70
C GLN A 92 -3.03 -7.90 6.22
N THR A 93 -3.69 -6.80 5.90
CA THR A 93 -3.85 -6.30 4.53
C THR A 93 -3.84 -4.78 4.54
N GLU A 94 -2.98 -4.17 3.73
CA GLU A 94 -2.93 -2.73 3.53
C GLU A 94 -3.13 -2.36 2.06
N LEU A 95 -3.74 -1.19 1.84
CA LEU A 95 -4.00 -0.61 0.53
C LEU A 95 -3.37 0.78 0.45
N LYS A 96 -2.48 1.01 -0.53
CA LYS A 96 -1.92 2.33 -0.83
C LYS A 96 -2.33 2.77 -2.24
N ARG A 97 -2.48 4.08 -2.41
CA ARG A 97 -2.81 4.71 -3.69
C ARG A 97 -1.55 4.92 -4.52
N LEU A 98 -1.56 4.43 -5.74
CA LEU A 98 -0.50 4.54 -6.73
C LEU A 98 -1.00 5.37 -7.93
N ILE A 99 -0.19 6.31 -8.40
CA ILE A 99 -0.44 7.09 -9.62
C ILE A 99 0.63 6.70 -10.64
N LEU A 100 0.20 6.26 -11.82
CA LEU A 100 1.07 5.99 -12.96
C LEU A 100 0.96 7.11 -13.99
N ASN A 101 2.09 7.59 -14.51
CA ASN A 101 2.22 8.75 -15.40
C ASN A 101 2.57 8.38 -16.85
#